data_AF-A0A7W6WID9-F1
#
_entry.id   AF-A0A7W6WID9-F1
#
_cell.length_a   1.000
_cell.length_b   1.000
_cell.length_c   1.000
_cell.angle_alpha   90.00
_cell.angle_beta   90.00
_cell.angle_gamma   90.00
#
_symmetry.space_group_name_H-M   'P 1'
#
loop_
_entity.id
_entity.type
_entity.pdbx_description
1 polymer ?
#
loop_
_entity_poly.entity_id
_entity_poly.type
_entity_poly.pdbx_seq_one_letter_code
_entity_poly.pdbx_strand_id
1 'polypeptide(L)'
;MALLAKDQEPHLRRKGLPGDPDDLHSRYIEAIVKGIVIGGLHLPNGNPYPGPKFDYKLRWFERLHNYAAKLLALEVPVVLAGDYNVMPREFDVYKPERWVNDTLFRVEIRDAFKNLVAQG
;
A
#
# COMPACT_ATOMS: atom_id res chain seq x y z
N MET A 1 12.37 -4.39 -4.15
CA MET A 1 11.23 -5.28 -3.82
C MET A 1 11.26 -6.50 -4.72
N ALA A 2 10.72 -7.64 -4.28
CA ALA A 2 10.76 -8.89 -5.03
C ALA A 2 9.45 -9.67 -4.86
N LEU A 3 9.09 -10.45 -5.87
CA LEU A 3 8.03 -11.46 -5.82
C LEU A 3 8.65 -12.78 -6.23
N LEU A 4 8.40 -13.84 -5.46
CA LEU A 4 8.88 -15.19 -5.71
C LEU A 4 7.68 -16.12 -5.78
N ALA A 5 7.66 -17.00 -6.77
CA ALA A 5 6.63 -18.04 -6.90
C ALA A 5 7.31 -19.40 -7.00
N LYS A 6 6.69 -20.40 -6.37
CA LYS A 6 7.12 -21.79 -6.50
C LYS A 6 6.59 -22.37 -7.80
N ASP A 7 7.43 -23.14 -8.48
CA ASP A 7 7.10 -23.95 -9.66
C ASP A 7 6.66 -23.15 -10.91
N GLN A 8 6.84 -21.82 -10.92
CA GLN A 8 6.65 -20.96 -12.09
C GLN A 8 7.37 -19.63 -11.93
N GLU A 9 7.73 -19.00 -13.04
CA GLU A 9 8.21 -17.62 -13.03
C GLU A 9 7.03 -16.64 -12.93
N PRO A 10 7.03 -15.68 -11.99
CA PRO A 10 6.02 -14.62 -11.94
C PRO A 10 6.08 -13.78 -13.21
N HIS A 11 4.97 -13.67 -13.94
CA HIS A 11 4.91 -12.81 -15.12
C HIS A 11 4.81 -11.35 -14.69
N LEU A 12 5.95 -10.65 -14.70
CA LEU A 12 6.05 -9.25 -14.30
C LEU A 12 5.10 -8.38 -15.14
N ARG A 13 4.23 -7.64 -14.47
CA ARG A 13 3.29 -6.72 -15.12
C ARG A 13 3.69 -5.26 -14.96
N ARG A 14 4.22 -4.89 -13.79
CA ARG A 14 4.58 -3.50 -13.48
C ARG A 14 5.65 -3.40 -12.40
N LYS A 15 6.48 -2.36 -12.50
CA LYS A 15 7.32 -1.83 -11.43
C LYS A 15 6.89 -0.38 -11.17
N GLY A 16 6.80 0.02 -9.91
CA GLY A 16 6.34 1.35 -9.50
C GLY A 16 4.81 1.50 -9.49
N LEU A 17 4.32 2.38 -8.61
CA LEU A 17 2.90 2.68 -8.49
C LEU A 17 2.57 3.81 -9.48
N PRO A 18 1.54 3.67 -10.34
CA PRO A 18 1.21 4.72 -11.31
C PRO A 18 0.68 5.99 -10.63
N GLY A 19 0.81 7.13 -11.31
CA GLY A 19 0.26 8.42 -10.88
C GLY A 19 1.29 9.45 -10.40
N ASP A 20 2.59 9.10 -10.36
CA ASP A 20 3.69 10.05 -10.13
C ASP A 20 4.97 9.52 -10.81
N PRO A 21 5.35 10.04 -11.99
CA PRO A 21 6.55 9.61 -12.71
C PRO A 21 7.86 9.93 -11.98
N ASP A 22 7.85 10.93 -11.09
CA ASP A 22 9.03 11.38 -10.37
C ASP A 22 9.28 10.57 -9.08
N ASP A 23 8.33 9.71 -8.68
CA ASP A 23 8.51 8.78 -7.57
C ASP A 23 9.35 7.57 -7.98
N LEU A 24 10.67 7.76 -7.95
CA LEU A 24 11.67 6.76 -8.33
C LEU A 24 11.87 5.65 -7.27
N HIS A 25 11.18 5.71 -6.13
CA HIS A 25 11.34 4.71 -5.08
C HIS A 25 10.73 3.36 -5.47
N SER A 26 11.49 2.29 -5.25
CA SER A 26 11.05 0.90 -5.51
C SER A 26 10.09 0.37 -4.43
N ARG A 27 8.87 0.93 -4.38
CA ARG A 27 7.83 0.65 -3.36
C ARG A 27 6.64 -0.17 -3.84
N TYR A 28 6.53 -0.41 -5.14
CA TYR A 28 5.45 -1.22 -5.74
C TYR A 28 6.01 -2.13 -6.84
N ILE A 29 5.54 -3.36 -6.91
CA ILE A 29 5.81 -4.32 -7.99
C ILE A 29 4.60 -5.22 -8.12
N GLU A 30 4.25 -5.64 -9.33
CA GLU A 30 3.18 -6.61 -9.51
C GLU A 30 3.53 -7.64 -10.58
N ALA A 31 3.04 -8.85 -10.38
CA ALA A 31 3.17 -9.93 -11.33
C ALA A 31 1.89 -10.79 -11.36
N ILE A 32 1.69 -11.51 -12.45
CA ILE A 32 0.66 -12.53 -12.56
C ILE A 32 1.27 -13.88 -12.18
N VAL A 33 0.60 -14.59 -11.29
CA VAL A 33 1.01 -15.90 -10.76
C VAL A 33 -0.23 -16.79 -10.73
N LYS A 34 -0.27 -17.87 -11.54
CA LYS A 34 -1.44 -18.77 -11.64
C LYS A 34 -2.78 -18.03 -11.89
N GLY A 35 -2.77 -16.99 -12.73
CA GLY A 35 -3.97 -16.20 -13.07
C GLY A 35 -4.41 -15.18 -12.00
N ILE A 36 -3.66 -15.06 -10.90
CA ILE A 36 -3.90 -14.06 -9.84
C ILE A 36 -2.93 -12.90 -10.05
N VAL A 37 -3.41 -11.66 -9.93
CA VAL A 37 -2.56 -10.48 -9.89
C VAL A 37 -2.04 -10.30 -8.46
N ILE A 38 -0.73 -10.44 -8.26
CA ILE A 38 -0.09 -10.24 -6.97
C ILE A 38 0.67 -8.91 -7.02
N GLY A 39 0.16 -7.90 -6.31
CA GLY A 39 0.84 -6.64 -6.06
C GLY A 39 1.58 -6.68 -4.74
N GLY A 40 2.91 -6.62 -4.79
CA GLY A 40 3.74 -6.34 -3.63
C GLY A 40 3.80 -4.84 -3.37
N LEU A 41 3.81 -4.42 -2.10
CA LEU A 41 4.03 -3.02 -1.74
C LEU A 41 4.86 -2.80 -0.46
N HIS A 42 5.50 -1.64 -0.38
CA HIS A 42 6.12 -1.12 0.83
C HIS A 42 5.82 0.38 0.94
N LEU A 43 4.68 0.68 1.56
CA LEU A 43 4.11 2.01 1.68
C LEU A 43 5.03 2.91 2.53
N PRO A 44 5.21 4.21 2.20
CA PRO A 44 6.06 5.10 2.97
C PRO A 44 5.68 5.18 4.47
N ASN A 45 6.66 5.11 5.36
CA ASN A 45 6.44 5.20 6.81
C ASN A 45 5.75 6.52 7.21
N GLY A 46 6.28 7.65 6.72
CA GLY A 46 5.68 8.99 6.88
C GLY A 46 6.29 9.83 8.01
N ASN A 47 6.95 9.24 9.00
CA ASN A 47 7.47 9.99 10.15
C ASN A 47 8.61 10.98 9.79
N PRO A 48 8.72 12.11 10.51
CA PRO A 48 7.86 12.55 11.63
C PRO A 48 6.58 13.29 11.17
N TYR A 49 5.62 13.43 12.09
CA TYR A 49 4.41 14.26 11.93
C TYR A 49 4.52 15.58 12.72
N PRO A 50 4.03 16.71 12.17
CA PRO A 50 3.68 16.92 10.77
C PRO A 50 4.94 17.05 9.88
N GLY A 51 4.80 16.91 8.56
CA GLY A 51 5.90 17.19 7.64
C GLY A 51 5.75 16.58 6.24
N PRO A 52 6.66 16.92 5.32
CA PRO A 52 6.56 16.55 3.90
C PRO A 52 6.56 15.04 3.65
N LYS A 53 7.12 14.24 4.57
CA LYS A 53 7.08 12.78 4.51
C LYS A 53 5.68 12.22 4.76
N PHE A 54 4.91 12.85 5.65
CA PHE A 54 3.53 12.50 5.90
C PHE A 54 2.64 12.87 4.70
N ASP A 55 2.86 14.06 4.12
CA ASP A 55 2.14 14.49 2.92
C ASP A 55 2.42 13.55 1.75
N TYR A 56 3.67 13.10 1.59
CA TYR A 56 4.03 12.08 0.60
C TYR A 56 3.31 10.75 0.87
N LYS A 57 3.21 10.31 2.13
CA LYS A 57 2.48 9.10 2.50
C LYS A 57 1.00 9.18 2.10
N LEU A 58 0.33 10.31 2.35
CA LEU A 58 -1.06 10.53 1.97
C LEU A 58 -1.23 10.50 0.45
N ARG A 59 -0.40 11.22 -0.31
CA ARG A 59 -0.41 11.17 -1.80
C ARG A 59 -0.13 9.76 -2.34
N TRP A 60 0.70 8.98 -1.66
CA TRP A 60 0.96 7.59 -2.03
C TRP A 60 -0.29 6.72 -1.81
N PHE A 61 -1.01 6.91 -0.70
CA PHE A 61 -2.30 6.27 -0.46
C PHE A 61 -3.34 6.62 -1.54
N GLU A 62 -3.47 7.89 -1.90
CA GLU A 62 -4.39 8.34 -2.96
C GLU A 62 -4.09 7.63 -4.29
N ARG A 63 -2.81 7.55 -4.69
CA ARG A 63 -2.40 6.78 -5.87
C ARG A 63 -2.74 5.30 -5.74
N LEU A 64 -2.55 4.71 -4.56
CA LEU A 64 -2.87 3.31 -4.33
C LEU A 64 -4.39 3.06 -4.45
N HIS A 65 -5.23 3.92 -3.88
CA HIS A 65 -6.68 3.86 -4.04
C HIS A 65 -7.12 3.89 -5.50
N ASN A 66 -6.59 4.86 -6.25
CA ASN A 66 -6.92 5.02 -7.67
C ASN A 66 -6.50 3.81 -8.49
N TYR A 67 -5.38 3.18 -8.11
CA TYR A 67 -4.89 2.00 -8.82
C TYR A 67 -5.59 0.71 -8.39
N ALA A 68 -5.89 0.54 -7.10
CA ALA A 68 -6.65 -0.59 -6.58
C ALA A 68 -8.04 -0.68 -7.23
N ALA A 69 -8.74 0.44 -7.40
CA ALA A 69 -9.99 0.49 -8.15
C ALA A 69 -9.86 -0.01 -9.60
N LYS A 70 -8.75 0.31 -10.28
CA LYS A 70 -8.46 -0.20 -11.64
C LYS A 70 -8.16 -1.69 -11.64
N LEU A 71 -7.49 -2.20 -10.59
CA LEU A 71 -7.23 -3.63 -10.44
C LEU A 71 -8.51 -4.42 -10.21
N LEU A 72 -9.43 -3.90 -9.38
CA LEU A 72 -10.75 -4.50 -9.16
C LEU A 72 -11.57 -4.56 -10.46
N ALA A 73 -11.50 -3.51 -11.28
CA ALA A 73 -12.18 -3.46 -12.58
C ALA A 73 -11.65 -4.49 -13.60
N LEU A 74 -10.54 -5.19 -13.32
CA LEU A 74 -10.05 -6.28 -14.19
C LEU A 74 -10.87 -7.57 -14.05
N GLU A 75 -11.73 -7.67 -13.02
CA GLU A 75 -12.57 -8.85 -12.76
C GLU A 75 -11.77 -10.17 -12.66
N VAL A 76 -10.53 -10.08 -12.18
CA VAL A 76 -9.66 -11.23 -11.86
C VAL A 76 -9.28 -11.19 -10.38
N PRO A 77 -8.93 -12.32 -9.76
CA PRO A 77 -8.42 -12.32 -8.39
C PRO A 77 -7.17 -11.43 -8.25
N VAL A 78 -7.19 -10.53 -7.27
CA VAL A 78 -6.09 -9.62 -6.97
C VAL A 78 -5.71 -9.73 -5.49
N VAL A 79 -4.41 -9.70 -5.21
CA VAL A 79 -3.87 -9.60 -3.85
C VAL A 79 -2.90 -8.43 -3.79
N LEU A 80 -3.17 -7.47 -2.91
CA LEU A 80 -2.24 -6.41 -2.54
C LEU A 80 -1.60 -6.75 -1.19
N ALA A 81 -0.37 -7.24 -1.21
CA ALA A 81 0.35 -7.71 -0.05
C ALA A 81 1.62 -6.89 0.21
N GLY A 82 1.92 -6.65 1.48
CA GLY A 82 3.14 -5.98 1.87
C GLY A 82 3.00 -5.19 3.16
N ASP A 83 3.93 -4.27 3.36
CA ASP A 83 3.96 -3.40 4.53
C ASP A 83 3.26 -2.08 4.21
N TYR A 84 2.06 -1.91 4.76
CA TYR A 84 1.25 -0.70 4.61
C TYR A 84 1.71 0.44 5.51
N ASN A 85 2.60 0.21 6.49
CA ASN A 85 2.94 1.19 7.51
C ASN A 85 1.67 1.85 8.09
N VAL A 86 0.71 1.05 8.54
CA VAL A 86 -0.51 1.51 9.21
C VAL A 86 -0.75 0.65 10.44
N MET A 87 -1.19 1.30 11.51
CA MET A 87 -1.72 0.68 12.72
C MET A 87 -3.25 0.92 12.69
N PRO A 88 -4.06 0.01 12.12
CA PRO A 88 -5.43 0.31 11.70
C PRO A 88 -6.39 0.61 12.86
N ARG A 89 -6.24 -0.08 13.98
CA ARG A 89 -7.12 -0.01 15.15
C ARG A 89 -6.29 -0.02 16.44
N GLU A 90 -6.90 0.44 17.52
CA GLU A 90 -6.25 0.51 18.83
C GLU A 90 -5.76 -0.85 19.33
N PHE A 91 -6.47 -1.94 19.01
CA PHE A 91 -6.06 -3.28 19.41
C PHE A 91 -4.84 -3.80 18.63
N ASP A 92 -4.48 -3.17 17.51
CA ASP A 92 -3.31 -3.56 16.70
C ASP A 92 -1.99 -3.11 17.35
N VAL A 93 -2.06 -2.33 18.44
CA VAL A 93 -0.91 -1.69 19.07
C VAL A 93 -0.91 -1.83 20.58
N TYR A 94 0.28 -1.86 21.16
CA TYR A 94 0.45 -1.76 22.60
C TYR A 94 0.37 -0.29 23.05
N LYS A 95 -0.49 0.04 24.01
CA LYS A 95 -0.70 1.41 24.56
C LYS A 95 -1.02 2.44 23.46
N PRO A 96 -2.20 2.34 22.80
CA PRO A 96 -2.60 3.20 21.68
C PRO A 96 -2.44 4.69 21.94
N GLU A 97 -2.63 5.12 23.19
CA GLU A 97 -2.47 6.51 23.63
C GLU A 97 -1.07 7.09 23.35
N ARG A 98 -0.04 6.23 23.24
CA ARG A 98 1.34 6.65 22.93
C ARG A 98 1.57 6.94 21.45
N TRP A 99 0.67 6.46 20.59
CA TRP A 99 0.87 6.47 19.14
C TRP A 99 0.07 7.56 18.42
N VAL A 100 -0.76 8.34 19.13
CA VAL A 100 -1.68 9.34 18.53
C VAL A 100 -1.02 10.37 17.61
N ASN A 101 0.29 10.63 17.78
CA ASN A 101 1.07 11.53 16.94
C ASN A 101 2.03 10.79 15.99
N ASP A 102 2.04 9.46 15.99
CA ASP A 102 2.79 8.66 15.03
C ASP A 102 2.02 8.60 13.70
N THR A 103 2.72 8.86 12.60
CA THR A 103 2.14 8.81 11.25
C THR A 103 1.51 7.48 10.87
N LEU A 104 1.80 6.38 11.56
CA LEU A 104 1.19 5.08 11.32
C LEU A 104 -0.20 4.97 11.98
N PHE A 105 -0.48 5.78 13.00
CA PHE A 105 -1.71 5.73 13.80
C PHE A 105 -2.61 6.97 13.66
N ARG A 106 -2.12 8.00 12.95
CA ARG A 106 -2.90 9.17 12.55
C ARG A 106 -4.25 8.78 11.95
N VAL A 107 -5.30 9.50 12.33
CA VAL A 107 -6.68 9.23 11.89
C VAL A 107 -6.78 9.23 10.37
N GLU A 108 -6.08 10.16 9.72
CA GLU A 108 -6.05 10.33 8.27
C GLU A 108 -5.53 9.07 7.56
N ILE A 109 -4.52 8.42 8.15
CA ILE A 109 -3.92 7.19 7.60
C ILE A 109 -4.77 5.96 7.89
N ARG A 110 -5.38 5.90 9.08
CA ARG A 110 -6.32 4.83 9.43
C ARG A 110 -7.56 4.85 8.54
N ASP A 111 -8.07 6.05 8.24
CA ASP A 111 -9.19 6.24 7.32
C ASP A 111 -8.82 5.90 5.88
N ALA A 112 -7.65 6.33 5.39
CA ALA A 112 -7.16 5.93 4.07
C ALA A 112 -7.07 4.40 3.93
N PHE A 113 -6.45 3.73 4.91
CA PHE A 113 -6.37 2.27 4.91
C PHE A 113 -7.75 1.60 4.96
N LYS A 114 -8.64 2.07 5.84
CA LYS A 114 -10.02 1.56 5.94
C LYS A 114 -10.76 1.71 4.61
N ASN A 115 -10.66 2.87 3.97
CA ASN A 115 -11.30 3.15 2.69
C ASN A 115 -10.72 2.27 1.57
N LEU A 116 -9.45 1.88 1.65
CA LEU A 116 -8.81 1.03 0.65
C LEU A 116 -9.37 -0.39 0.76
N VAL A 117 -9.41 -0.93 1.98
CA VAL A 117 -9.98 -2.25 2.26
C VAL A 117 -11.46 -2.30 1.89
N ALA A 118 -12.20 -1.20 2.06
CA ALA A 118 -13.61 -1.12 1.70
C ALA A 118 -13.89 -1.20 0.19
N GLN A 119 -12.89 -1.09 -0.69
CA GLN A 119 -13.10 -1.16 -2.14
C GLN A 119 -13.44 -2.56 -2.66
N GLY A 120 -12.99 -3.62 -1.97
CA GLY A 120 -13.14 -5.02 -2.41
C GLY A 120 -11.96 -5.88 -2.03
#